data_AF-A0A969NF53-F1
#
_entry.id   AF-A0A969NF53-F1
#
_cell.length_a   1.000
_cell.length_b   1.000
_cell.length_c   1.000
_cell.angle_alpha   90.00
_cell.angle_beta   90.00
_cell.angle_gamma   90.00
#
_symmetry.space_group_name_H-M   'P 1'
#
loop_
_entity.id
_entity.type
_entity.pdbx_description
1 polymer ?
#
loop_
_entity_poly.entity_id
_entity_poly.type
_entity_poly.pdbx_seq_one_letter_code
_entity_poly.pdbx_strand_id
1 'polypeptide(L)'
;MQSAPNMLGESIIIDGVVKEAYKNKNNEVVLYIEDANIPIEINCTLSNSERQILEPIRLGEAVNLQGIFTQLDEQMYLKGCRLIYRAPLER
;
A
#
# COMPACT_ATOMS: atom_id res chain seq x y z
N MET A 1 25.98 -13.90 -0.99
CA MET A 1 24.83 -13.21 -0.39
C MET A 1 24.73 -11.85 -1.06
N GLN A 2 23.77 -11.66 -1.98
CA GLN A 2 23.50 -10.33 -2.53
C GLN A 2 22.71 -9.56 -1.48
N SER A 3 23.34 -8.57 -0.87
CA SER A 3 22.67 -7.58 -0.03
C SER A 3 21.61 -6.92 -0.89
N ALA A 4 20.33 -7.03 -0.53
CA ALA A 4 19.33 -6.15 -1.09
C ALA A 4 19.84 -4.71 -0.89
N PRO A 5 19.87 -3.86 -1.94
CA PRO A 5 20.33 -2.49 -1.81
C PRO A 5 19.55 -1.80 -0.69
N ASN A 6 20.21 -0.88 0.02
CA ASN A 6 19.67 -0.18 1.18
C ASN A 6 18.49 0.71 0.73
N MET A 7 17.30 0.14 0.57
CA MET A 7 16.09 0.82 0.08
C MET A 7 15.49 1.79 1.11
N LEU A 8 16.08 1.85 2.31
CA LEU A 8 15.63 2.70 3.41
C LEU A 8 15.61 4.18 3.01
N GLY A 9 14.43 4.80 3.08
CA GLY A 9 14.21 6.19 2.69
C GLY A 9 13.94 6.41 1.20
N GLU A 10 14.02 5.37 0.37
CA GLU A 10 13.72 5.47 -1.06
C GLU A 10 12.21 5.52 -1.31
N SER A 11 11.82 6.27 -2.34
CA SER A 11 10.45 6.23 -2.85
C SER A 11 10.29 4.99 -3.72
N ILE A 12 9.34 4.13 -3.35
CA ILE A 12 9.02 2.93 -4.11
C ILE A 12 7.58 2.96 -4.60
N ILE A 13 7.35 2.27 -5.72
CA ILE A 13 6.04 2.05 -6.31
C ILE A 13 5.71 0.56 -6.16
N ILE A 14 4.49 0.27 -5.76
CA ILE A 14 3.97 -1.09 -5.61
C ILE A 14 2.70 -1.23 -6.43
N ASP A 15 2.70 -2.25 -7.28
CA ASP A 15 1.55 -2.74 -8.02
C ASP A 15 1.03 -4.01 -7.35
N GLY A 16 -0.24 -4.02 -6.92
CA GLY A 16 -0.78 -5.23 -6.34
C GLY A 16 -2.28 -5.21 -6.14
N VAL A 17 -2.80 -6.27 -5.53
CA VAL A 17 -4.24 -6.43 -5.28
C VAL A 17 -4.51 -6.29 -3.79
N VAL A 18 -5.51 -5.47 -3.45
CA VAL A 18 -5.93 -5.25 -2.06
C VAL A 18 -6.56 -6.53 -1.52
N LYS A 19 -5.96 -7.11 -0.49
CA LYS A 19 -6.49 -8.26 0.25
C LYS A 19 -7.30 -7.84 1.45
N GLU A 20 -6.87 -6.80 2.14
CA GLU A 20 -7.59 -6.21 3.26
C GLU A 20 -7.40 -4.69 3.28
N ALA A 21 -8.41 -3.99 3.76
CA ALA A 21 -8.37 -2.55 3.94
C ALA A 21 -9.20 -2.18 5.17
N TYR A 22 -8.60 -1.47 6.13
CA TYR A 22 -9.30 -0.97 7.31
C TYR A 22 -8.77 0.41 7.74
N LYS A 23 -9.52 1.08 8.62
CA LYS A 23 -9.08 2.34 9.23
C LYS A 23 -8.50 2.09 10.61
N ASN A 24 -7.31 2.60 10.87
CA ASN A 24 -6.73 2.52 12.21
C ASN A 24 -7.33 3.58 13.16
N LYS A 25 -6.86 3.62 14.41
CA LYS A 25 -7.34 4.57 15.44
C LYS A 25 -7.09 6.05 15.10
N ASN A 26 -6.16 6.33 14.20
CA ASN A 26 -5.84 7.67 13.72
C ASN A 26 -6.65 8.06 12.47
N ASN A 27 -7.66 7.25 12.08
CA ASN A 27 -8.47 7.43 10.87
C ASN A 27 -7.65 7.35 9.57
N GLU A 28 -6.50 6.66 9.62
CA GLU A 28 -5.66 6.40 8.46
C GLU A 28 -6.08 5.08 7.83
N VAL A 29 -6.11 5.03 6.49
CA VAL A 29 -6.40 3.79 5.77
C VAL A 29 -5.13 2.94 5.75
N VAL A 30 -5.22 1.73 6.29
CA VAL A 30 -4.20 0.69 6.20
C VAL A 30 -4.64 -0.29 5.12
N LEU A 31 -3.76 -0.55 4.17
CA LEU A 31 -3.97 -1.51 3.09
C LEU A 31 -3.08 -2.73 3.30
N TYR A 32 -3.55 -3.88 2.85
CA TYR A 32 -2.82 -5.13 2.77
C TYR A 32 -2.84 -5.53 1.31
N ILE A 33 -1.68 -5.66 0.70
CA ILE A 33 -1.55 -5.79 -0.75
C ILE A 33 -0.73 -7.02 -1.04
N GLU A 34 -1.27 -7.86 -1.92
CA GLU A 34 -0.53 -8.97 -2.51
C GLU A 34 0.04 -8.50 -3.84
N ASP A 35 1.37 -8.40 -3.91
CA ASP A 35 2.11 -8.30 -5.16
C ASP A 35 2.39 -9.73 -5.65
N ALA A 36 2.21 -9.98 -6.96
CA ALA A 36 2.41 -11.31 -7.54
C ALA A 36 3.84 -11.86 -7.38
N ASN A 37 4.80 -10.98 -7.12
CA ASN A 37 6.22 -11.28 -6.98
C ASN A 37 6.70 -11.21 -5.53
N ILE A 38 5.94 -10.56 -4.64
CA ILE A 38 6.36 -10.31 -3.26
C ILE A 38 5.22 -10.68 -2.30
N PRO A 39 5.31 -11.81 -1.59
CA PRO A 39 4.31 -12.24 -0.62
C PRO A 39 4.51 -11.52 0.73
N ILE A 40 4.63 -10.19 0.70
CA ILE A 40 4.89 -9.38 1.90
C ILE A 40 3.76 -8.38 2.05
N GLU A 41 3.18 -8.34 3.24
CA GLU A 41 2.15 -7.38 3.60
C GLU A 41 2.72 -5.96 3.59
N ILE A 42 2.06 -5.05 2.87
CA ILE A 42 2.51 -3.66 2.73
C ILE A 42 1.63 -2.75 3.57
N ASN A 43 2.11 -2.37 4.75
CA ASN A 43 1.42 -1.41 5.59
C ASN A 43 1.65 0.01 5.07
N CYS A 44 0.57 0.62 4.58
CA CYS A 44 0.62 1.88 3.86
C CYS A 44 -0.44 2.82 4.40
N THR A 45 -0.01 3.87 5.09
CA THR A 45 -0.87 4.85 5.73
C THR A 45 -1.26 5.94 4.73
N LEU A 46 -2.47 5.86 4.19
CA LEU A 46 -2.99 6.90 3.30
C LEU A 46 -3.60 8.04 4.12
N SER A 47 -3.24 9.28 3.78
CA SER A 47 -3.94 10.46 4.30
C SER A 47 -5.39 10.43 3.81
N ASN A 48 -6.33 10.46 4.76
CA ASN A 48 -7.75 10.39 4.51
C ASN A 48 -8.22 11.62 3.72
N SER A 49 -8.14 11.54 2.38
CA SER A 49 -8.60 12.59 1.47
C SER A 49 -10.11 12.48 1.26
N GLU A 50 -10.77 13.59 0.92
CA GLU A 50 -12.21 13.60 0.57
C GLU A 50 -12.56 12.54 -0.48
N ARG A 51 -11.65 12.29 -1.42
CA ARG A 51 -11.81 11.26 -2.45
C ARG A 51 -11.82 9.83 -1.90
N GLN A 52 -11.03 9.53 -0.87
CA GLN A 52 -11.05 8.21 -0.22
C GLN A 52 -12.29 8.01 0.66
N ILE A 53 -12.88 9.09 1.14
CA ILE A 53 -14.15 9.06 1.88
C ILE A 53 -15.30 8.74 0.92
N LEU A 54 -15.33 9.37 -0.25
CA LEU A 54 -16.38 9.17 -1.26
C LEU A 54 -16.23 7.83 -1.99
N GLU A 55 -15.00 7.38 -2.21
CA GLU A 55 -14.70 6.17 -2.95
C GLU A 55 -13.67 5.32 -2.18
N PRO A 56 -14.13 4.59 -1.14
CA PRO A 56 -13.26 3.76 -0.32
C PRO A 56 -12.63 2.65 -1.16
N ILE A 57 -11.36 2.37 -0.88
CA ILE A 57 -10.62 1.27 -1.49
C ILE A 57 -11.26 -0.04 -1.06
N ARG A 58 -11.50 -0.94 -2.02
CA ARG A 58 -12.20 -2.20 -1.79
C ARG A 58 -11.27 -3.40 -1.90
N LEU A 59 -11.66 -4.45 -1.21
CA LEU A 59 -11.04 -5.77 -1.33
C LEU A 59 -11.15 -6.28 -2.77
N GLY A 60 -10.03 -6.78 -3.31
CA GLY A 60 -9.89 -7.27 -4.67
C GLY A 60 -9.56 -6.21 -5.73
N GLU A 61 -9.54 -4.92 -5.38
CA GLU A 61 -9.12 -3.89 -6.33
C GLU A 61 -7.62 -3.97 -6.61
N ALA A 62 -7.24 -3.84 -7.89
CA ALA A 62 -5.84 -3.64 -8.26
C ALA A 62 -5.47 -2.18 -8.02
N VAL A 63 -4.37 -1.95 -7.32
CA VAL A 63 -3.89 -0.64 -6.91
C VAL A 63 -2.42 -0.45 -7.28
N ASN A 64 -2.08 0.80 -7.61
CA ASN A 64 -0.70 1.25 -7.70
C ASN A 64 -0.48 2.32 -6.61
N LEU A 65 0.42 2.04 -5.68
CA LEU A 65 0.75 2.89 -4.56
C LEU A 65 2.19 3.36 -4.65
N GLN A 66 2.41 4.62 -4.30
CA GLN A 66 3.74 5.15 -4.04
C GLN A 66 3.89 5.44 -2.55
N GLY A 67 5.04 5.10 -1.98
CA GLY A 67 5.37 5.44 -0.60
C GLY A 67 6.88 5.51 -0.39
N ILE A 68 7.28 6.02 0.76
CA ILE A 68 8.67 6.01 1.19
C ILE A 68 8.90 4.76 2.02
N PHE A 69 9.82 3.90 1.59
CA PHE A 69 10.15 2.67 2.31
C PHE A 69 10.87 3.00 3.61
N THR A 70 10.35 2.49 4.72
CA THR A 70 10.90 2.79 6.05
C THR A 70 11.46 1.59 6.76
N GLN A 71 10.86 0.42 6.59
CA GLN A 71 11.28 -0.80 7.28
C GLN A 71 10.76 -2.04 6.54
N LEU A 72 11.55 -3.11 6.59
CA LEU A 72 11.13 -4.46 6.23
C LEU A 72 11.41 -5.37 7.43
N ASP A 73 10.35 -5.99 7.95
CA ASP A 73 10.41 -7.06 8.95
C ASP A 73 9.60 -8.26 8.42
N GLU A 74 8.60 -8.77 9.15
CA GLU A 74 7.58 -9.67 8.60
C GLU A 74 6.68 -8.98 7.56
N GLN A 75 6.70 -7.64 7.53
CA GLN A 75 5.89 -6.77 6.68
C GLN A 75 6.74 -5.61 6.14
N MET A 76 6.32 -5.05 5.01
CA MET A 76 6.91 -3.86 4.41
C MET A 76 6.15 -2.61 4.87
N TYR A 77 6.87 -1.64 5.43
CA TYR A 77 6.27 -0.41 5.96
C TYR A 77 6.59 0.79 5.08
N LEU A 78 5.52 1.44 4.59
CA LEU A 78 5.60 2.64 3.77
C LEU A 78 5.00 3.85 4.51
N LYS A 79 5.71 4.98 4.48
CA LYS A 79 5.21 6.27 4.96
C LYS A 79 4.86 7.21 3.81
N GLY A 80 3.96 8.15 4.08
CA GLY A 80 3.57 9.17 3.12
C GLY A 80 2.92 8.59 1.87
N CYS A 81 2.13 7.53 2.06
CA CYS A 81 1.58 6.78 0.96
C CYS A 81 0.61 7.62 0.10
N ARG A 82 0.66 7.38 -1.20
CA ARG A 82 -0.23 7.98 -2.18
C ARG A 82 -0.73 6.93 -3.16
N LEU A 83 -2.04 6.94 -3.38
CA LEU A 83 -2.65 6.18 -4.46
C LEU A 83 -2.40 6.88 -5.80
N ILE A 84 -1.70 6.21 -6.70
CA ILE A 84 -1.45 6.67 -8.07
C ILE A 84 -2.62 6.22 -8.96
N TYR A 85 -2.95 4.94 -8.91
CA TYR A 85 -3.99 4.33 -9.74
C TYR A 85 -4.78 3.28 -8.96
N ARG A 86 -6.05 3.11 -9.33
CA ARG A 86 -6.89 1.98 -8.94
C ARG A 86 -7.70 1.51 -10.14
N ALA A 87 -7.73 0.21 -10.39
CA ALA A 87 -8.68 -0.39 -11.30
C ALA A 87 -9.92 -0.80 -10.49
N PRO A 88 -11.12 -0.32 -10.84
CA PRO A 88 -12.34 -0.84 -10.24
C PRO A 88 -12.47 -2.33 -10.55
N LEU A 89 -13.04 -3.09 -9.61
CA LEU A 89 -13.42 -4.49 -9.87
C LEU A 89 -14.29 -4.56 -11.13
N GLU A 90 -13.84 -5.30 -12.14
CA GLU A 90 -14.68 -5.64 -13.28
C GLU A 90 -15.90 -6.42 -12.76
N ARG A 91 -17.09 -5.87 -13.02
CA ARG A 91 -18.37 -6.43 -12.57
C ARG A 91 -18.83 -7.58 -13.45
#